data_AF-A0A0F5L098-F1
#
_entry.id   AF-A0A0F5L098-F1
#
_cell.length_a   1.000
_cell.length_b   1.000
_cell.length_c   1.000
_cell.angle_alpha   90.00
_cell.angle_beta   90.00
_cell.angle_gamma   90.00
#
_symmetry.space_group_name_H-M   'P 1'
#
loop_
_entity.id
_entity.type
_entity.pdbx_description
1 polymer ?
#
loop_
_entity_poly.entity_id
_entity_poly.type
_entity_poly.pdbx_seq_one_letter_code
_entity_poly.pdbx_strand_id
1 'polypeptide(L)' 'MIPHMTALERAFELARSGKFASVTEVKLAVSKEGYLVSQMEGPQLSKQLRALVKANRRPDTDA' A
#
# COMPACT_ATOMS: atom_id res chain seq x y z
N MET A 1 18.17 -2.70 -0.88
CA MET A 1 17.09 -1.95 -1.54
C MET A 1 17.07 -2.36 -3.00
N ILE A 2 15.89 -2.57 -3.61
CA ILE A 2 15.81 -2.70 -5.08
C ILE A 2 16.12 -1.30 -5.62
N PRO A 3 17.16 -1.11 -6.45
CA PRO A 3 17.76 0.21 -6.71
C PRO A 3 16.86 1.23 -7.45
N HIS A 4 15.63 0.88 -7.81
CA HIS A 4 14.74 1.76 -8.58
C HIS A 4 13.32 1.87 -8.06
N MET A 5 12.96 1.17 -6.99
CA MET A 5 11.57 1.15 -6.52
C MET A 5 11.37 2.12 -5.36
N THR A 6 10.45 3.09 -5.51
CA THR A 6 10.11 4.04 -4.46
C THR A 6 9.14 3.46 -3.43
N ALA A 7 9.07 4.07 -2.24
CA ALA A 7 8.06 3.74 -1.23
C ALA A 7 6.63 3.84 -1.78
N LEU A 8 6.42 4.81 -2.69
CA LEU A 8 5.14 5.04 -3.33
C LEU A 8 4.77 3.88 -4.26
N GLU A 9 5.66 3.53 -5.18
CA GLU A 9 5.45 2.38 -6.08
C GLU A 9 5.16 1.12 -5.28
N ARG A 10 5.90 0.90 -4.19
CA ARG A 10 5.71 -0.28 -3.36
C ARG A 10 4.34 -0.30 -2.68
N ALA A 11 3.88 0.84 -2.19
CA ALA A 11 2.53 0.95 -1.65
C ALA A 11 1.45 0.61 -2.68
N PHE A 12 1.59 1.10 -3.92
CA PHE A 12 0.64 0.84 -4.99
C PHE A 12 0.67 -0.62 -5.45
N GLU A 13 1.82 -1.29 -5.42
CA GLU A 13 1.89 -2.74 -5.65
C GLU A 13 1.17 -3.53 -4.56
N LEU A 14 1.45 -3.21 -3.29
CA LEU A 14 0.83 -3.88 -2.15
C LEU A 14 -0.69 -3.66 -2.14
N ALA A 15 -1.16 -2.45 -2.42
CA ALA A 15 -2.60 -2.17 -2.55
C ALA A 15 -3.25 -2.98 -3.68
N ARG A 16 -2.56 -3.17 -4.82
CA ARG A 16 -3.05 -3.99 -5.94
C ARG A 16 -3.02 -5.49 -5.66
N SER A 17 -2.19 -5.95 -4.73
CA SER A 17 -2.13 -7.37 -4.35
C SER A 17 -3.44 -7.89 -3.75
N GLY A 18 -4.29 -7.00 -3.22
CA GLY A 18 -5.55 -7.33 -2.57
C GLY A 18 -5.40 -7.98 -1.19
N LYS A 19 -4.17 -8.07 -0.67
CA LYS A 19 -3.83 -8.70 0.62
C LYS A 19 -4.05 -7.80 1.84
N PHE A 20 -4.29 -6.50 1.62
CA PHE A 20 -4.39 -5.50 2.70
C PHE A 20 -5.79 -4.92 2.71
N ALA A 21 -6.35 -4.70 3.89
CA ALA A 21 -7.69 -4.14 4.05
C ALA A 21 -7.68 -2.62 4.25
N SER A 22 -6.52 -2.03 4.59
CA SER A 22 -6.38 -0.60 4.84
C SER A 22 -5.05 0.00 4.38
N VAL A 23 -5.07 1.31 4.11
CA VAL A 23 -3.87 2.11 3.79
C VAL A 23 -2.84 2.04 4.92
N THR A 24 -3.28 1.98 6.17
CA THR A 24 -2.39 1.84 7.33
C THR A 24 -1.59 0.54 7.28
N GLU A 25 -2.21 -0.57 6.88
CA GLU A 25 -1.51 -1.87 6.75
C GLU A 25 -0.53 -1.85 5.60
N VAL A 26 -0.90 -1.22 4.48
CA VAL A 26 0.02 -0.99 3.35
C VAL A 26 1.24 -0.18 3.82
N LYS A 27 1.04 0.93 4.54
CA LYS A 27 2.14 1.74 5.09
C LYS A 27 3.04 0.91 6.02
N LEU A 28 2.45 0.11 6.90
CA LEU A 28 3.21 -0.75 7.81
C LEU A 28 4.05 -1.78 7.05
N ALA A 29 3.50 -2.40 6.01
CA ALA A 29 4.22 -3.35 5.17
C ALA A 29 5.38 -2.69 4.41
N VAL A 30 5.13 -1.52 3.81
CA VAL A 30 6.18 -0.69 3.17
C VAL A 30 7.29 -0.33 4.16
N SER A 31 6.95 0.07 5.39
CA SER A 31 7.94 0.35 6.45
C SER A 31 8.73 -0.89 6.85
N LYS A 32 8.11 -2.07 6.95
CA LYS A 32 8.79 -3.34 7.25
C LYS A 32 9.79 -3.74 6.16
N GLU A 33 9.53 -3.34 4.91
CA GLU A 33 10.46 -3.53 3.78
C GLU A 33 11.61 -2.51 3.75
N GLY A 34 11.66 -1.57 4.71
CA GLY A 34 12.73 -0.58 4.85
C GLY A 34 12.50 0.73 4.10
N TYR A 35 11.28 0.98 3.62
CA TYR A 35 10.93 2.20 2.90
C TYR A 35 10.43 3.31 3.85
N LEU A 36 10.84 4.56 3.56
CA LEU A 36 10.37 5.74 4.28
C LEU A 36 8.95 6.12 3.85
N VAL A 37 7.99 5.95 4.76
CA VAL A 37 6.56 6.23 4.52
C VAL A 37 6.19 7.71 4.53
N SER A 38 7.08 8.61 4.98
CA SER A 38 6.83 10.07 4.91
C SER A 38 6.66 10.58 3.48
N GLN A 39 7.16 9.85 2.48
CA GLN A 39 6.91 10.16 1.06
C GLN A 39 5.47 9.87 0.62
N MET A 40 4.62 9.31 1.50
CA MET A 40 3.24 8.90 1.22
C MET A 40 2.18 9.76 1.94
N GLU A 41 2.55 10.95 2.43
CA GLU A 41 1.68 11.77 3.30
C GLU A 41 0.78 12.76 2.54
N GLY A 42 0.76 12.72 1.20
CA GLY A 42 -0.13 13.55 0.39
C GLY A 42 -1.62 13.17 0.53
N PRO A 43 -2.55 14.13 0.70
CA PRO A 43 -4.00 13.84 0.82
C PRO A 43 -4.57 13.21 -0.47
N GLN A 44 -4.05 13.60 -1.64
CA GLN A 44 -4.46 13.01 -2.91
C GLN A 44 -3.93 11.57 -3.08
N LEU A 45 -2.66 11.33 -2.71
CA LEU A 45 -2.03 10.00 -2.76
C LEU A 45 -2.74 9.02 -1.83
N SER A 46 -3.01 9.44 -0.60
CA SER A 46 -3.73 8.62 0.37
C SER A 46 -5.16 8.30 -0.07
N LYS A 47 -5.85 9.24 -0.75
CA LYS A 47 -7.16 8.99 -1.37
C LYS A 47 -7.07 7.95 -2.49
N GLN A 48 -6.09 8.06 -3.39
CA GLN A 48 -5.88 7.09 -4.48
C GLN A 48 -5.54 5.70 -3.94
N LEU A 49 -4.65 5.63 -2.97
CA LEU A 49 -4.23 4.38 -2.35
C LEU A 49 -5.41 3.71 -1.60
N ARG A 50 -6.23 4.50 -0.89
CA ARG A 50 -7.45 4.00 -0.24
C ARG A 50 -8.45 3.44 -1.25
N ALA A 51 -8.65 4.14 -2.37
CA ALA A 51 -9.53 3.67 -3.44
C ALA A 51 -9.02 2.34 -4.02
N LEU A 52 -7.72 2.20 -4.25
CA LEU A 52 -7.10 0.97 -4.76
C LEU A 52 -7.23 -0.21 -3.79
N VAL A 53 -6.93 0.01 -2.51
CA VAL A 53 -7.09 -1.01 -1.46
C VAL A 53 -8.54 -1.48 -1.41
N LYS A 54 -9.51 -0.56 -1.41
CA LYS A 54 -10.93 -0.90 -1.39
C LYS A 54 -11.35 -1.67 -2.65
N ALA A 55 -10.85 -1.28 -3.82
CA ALA A 55 -11.22 -1.91 -5.10
C ALA A 55 -10.61 -3.31 -5.27
N ASN A 56 -9.44 -3.57 -4.70
CA ASN A 56 -8.71 -4.83 -4.86
C ASN A 56 -8.80 -5.74 -3.64
N ARG A 57 -9.42 -5.29 -2.54
CA ARG A 57 -9.66 -6.11 -1.35
C ARG A 57 -10.35 -7.39 -1.81
N ARG A 58 -9.64 -8.51 -1.75
CA ARG A 58 -10.27 -9.81 -1.95
C ARG A 58 -11.23 -10.01 -0.78
N PRO A 59 -12.48 -10.44 -1.02
CA PRO A 59 -13.23 -11.04 0.08
C PRO A 59 -12.33 -12.17 0.58
N ASP A 60 -11.99 -12.11 1.85
CA ASP A 60 -11.28 -13.17 2.53
C ASP A 60 -12.27 -14.36 2.56
N THR A 61 -12.34 -15.11 1.46
CA THR A 61 -13.18 -16.32 1.34
C THR A 61 -12.38 -17.52 1.83
N ASP A 62 -11.81 -17.41 3.03
CA ASP A 62 -11.26 -18.53 3.78
C ASP A 62 -11.70 -18.44 5.25
N ALA A 63 -13.00 -18.62 5.47
CA ALA A 63 -13.62 -19.26 6.66
C ALA A 63 -15.15 -19.28 6.51
#